data_AF-A0AAE1FY00-F1
#
_entry.id   AF-A0AAE1FY00-F1
#
_cell.length_a   1.000
_cell.length_b   1.000
_cell.length_c   1.000
_cell.angle_alpha   90.00
_cell.angle_beta   90.00
_cell.angle_gamma   90.00
#
_symmetry.space_group_name_H-M   'P 1'
#
loop_
_entity.id
_entity.type
_entity.pdbx_description
1 polymer ?
#
loop_
_entity_poly.entity_id
_entity_poly.type
_entity_poly.pdbx_seq_one_letter_code
_entity_poly.pdbx_strand_id
1 'polypeptide(L)'
;MENTWLNHMCPDEEDLVSLSTGTVAPPEVSRDLLRAHAVGEAALQEFKTRLDEDQQEKFHSKLKKQGLKTFANLSVKRKSKNSQDIVLKADRKLFSHMILVAESRQVNMKDVLAYPLGPLPWALANSDGTLRKTNKAALARELEKNVSAAEDIPTPSASIIDGMGLIQKLNGSNKTFGQVAELAFTNILHEGEQNKRTDIVFDVYRSTSIKQAE
;
A
#
# COMPACT_ATOMS: atom_id res chain seq x y z
N MET A 1 29.72 -6.87 17.33
CA MET A 1 28.47 -6.55 18.03
C MET A 1 27.61 -7.79 17.90
N GLU A 2 27.48 -8.52 19.00
CA GLU A 2 26.68 -9.75 19.07
C GLU A 2 25.22 -9.40 18.83
N ASN A 3 24.60 -10.03 17.83
CA ASN A 3 23.16 -9.96 17.65
C ASN A 3 22.55 -10.89 18.69
N THR A 4 22.19 -10.33 19.85
CA THR A 4 21.34 -11.01 20.82
C THR A 4 20.00 -11.26 20.15
N TRP A 5 19.73 -12.50 19.76
CA TRP A 5 18.43 -12.91 19.26
C TRP A 5 17.43 -12.81 20.41
N LEU A 6 16.49 -11.85 20.32
CA LEU A 6 15.37 -11.71 21.24
C LEU A 6 14.22 -12.62 20.77
N ASN A 7 13.60 -13.31 21.71
CA ASN A 7 12.48 -14.20 21.40
C ASN A 7 11.18 -13.40 21.46
N HIS A 8 10.69 -12.94 20.30
CA HIS A 8 9.51 -12.09 20.17
C HIS A 8 8.19 -12.66 20.71
N MET A 9 8.18 -13.92 21.17
CA MET A 9 7.01 -14.61 21.73
C MET A 9 7.17 -14.91 23.23
N CYS A 10 8.25 -14.43 23.87
CA CYS A 10 8.44 -14.56 25.31
C CYS A 10 7.59 -13.49 26.03
N PRO A 11 6.60 -13.86 26.85
CA PRO A 11 5.73 -12.90 27.55
C PRO A 11 6.47 -12.06 28.62
N ASP A 12 7.73 -12.41 28.94
CA ASP A 12 8.54 -11.76 29.97
C ASP A 12 9.42 -10.61 29.44
N GLU A 13 9.38 -10.29 28.13
CA GLU A 13 10.11 -9.15 27.56
C GLU A 13 9.26 -7.86 27.63
N GLU A 14 9.65 -6.91 28.48
CA GLU A 14 9.01 -5.59 28.65
C GLU A 14 9.28 -4.61 27.48
N ASP A 15 10.14 -5.01 26.55
CA ASP A 15 10.62 -4.14 25.47
C ASP A 15 9.67 -4.13 24.26
N LEU A 16 9.39 -2.93 23.74
CA LEU A 16 8.57 -2.77 22.54
C LEU A 16 9.39 -3.10 21.28
N VAL A 17 9.10 -4.21 20.61
CA VAL A 17 9.88 -4.69 19.45
C VAL A 17 9.10 -4.54 18.13
N SER A 18 9.79 -4.14 17.06
CA SER A 18 9.23 -4.17 15.71
C SER A 18 9.24 -5.58 15.13
N LEU A 19 8.07 -6.11 14.76
CA LEU A 19 7.95 -7.44 14.16
C LEU A 19 8.65 -7.58 12.81
N SER A 20 8.79 -6.49 12.04
CA SER A 20 9.37 -6.54 10.70
C SER A 20 10.90 -6.44 10.70
N THR A 21 11.48 -5.76 11.69
CA THR A 21 12.93 -5.53 11.76
C THR A 21 13.61 -6.23 12.94
N GLY A 22 12.84 -6.78 13.91
CA GLY A 22 13.37 -7.35 15.15
C GLY A 22 14.08 -6.32 16.03
N THR A 23 13.87 -5.02 15.79
CA THR A 23 14.55 -3.95 16.53
C THR A 23 13.75 -3.53 17.74
N VAL A 24 14.41 -3.48 18.89
CA VAL A 24 13.87 -2.89 20.12
C VAL A 24 13.71 -1.38 19.96
N ALA A 25 12.56 -0.84 20.38
CA ALA A 25 12.29 0.59 20.36
C ALA A 25 13.15 1.31 21.40
N PRO A 26 13.90 2.36 21.03
CA PRO A 26 14.53 3.24 22.00
C PRO A 26 13.49 3.88 22.93
N PRO A 27 13.89 4.31 24.15
CA PRO A 27 12.95 4.85 25.14
C PRO A 27 12.05 5.97 24.62
N GLU A 28 12.59 6.83 23.75
CA GLU A 28 11.83 7.92 23.13
C GLU A 28 10.73 7.43 22.16
N VAL A 29 10.99 6.38 21.39
CA VAL A 29 10.03 5.78 20.46
C VAL A 29 8.99 4.96 21.23
N SER A 30 9.42 4.20 22.23
CA SER A 30 8.52 3.43 23.09
C SER A 30 7.51 4.34 23.79
N ARG A 31 7.99 5.42 24.43
CA ARG A 31 7.13 6.41 25.09
C ARG A 31 6.12 7.04 24.14
N ASP A 32 6.54 7.44 22.94
CA ASP A 32 5.67 8.10 21.96
C ASP A 32 4.62 7.12 21.41
N LEU A 33 5.00 5.85 21.16
CA LEU A 33 4.07 4.81 20.71
C LEU A 33 3.03 4.46 21.77
N LEU A 34 3.44 4.27 23.03
CA LEU A 34 2.52 3.97 24.13
C LEU A 34 1.55 5.13 24.43
N ARG A 35 1.97 6.38 24.20
CA ARG A 35 1.15 7.58 24.44
C ARG A 35 0.37 8.05 23.22
N ALA A 36 0.54 7.43 22.05
CA ALA A 36 -0.04 7.92 20.80
C ALA A 36 -1.56 8.10 20.87
N HIS A 37 -2.26 7.15 21.48
CA HIS A 37 -3.70 7.24 21.68
C HIS A 37 -4.09 8.43 22.57
N ALA A 38 -3.46 8.56 23.74
CA ALA A 38 -3.76 9.65 24.68
C ALA A 38 -3.45 11.04 24.09
N VAL A 39 -2.37 11.16 23.32
CA VAL A 39 -2.02 12.40 22.61
C VAL A 39 -3.05 12.71 21.51
N GLY A 40 -3.52 11.71 20.78
CA GLY A 40 -4.59 11.86 19.80
C GLY A 40 -5.91 12.30 20.42
N GLU A 41 -6.30 11.71 21.55
CA GLU A 41 -7.50 12.10 22.29
C GLU A 41 -7.41 13.54 22.79
N ALA A 42 -6.27 13.93 23.37
CA ALA A 42 -6.05 15.31 23.80
C ALA A 42 -6.18 16.32 22.63
N ALA A 43 -5.62 16.00 21.46
CA ALA A 43 -5.73 16.82 20.26
C ALA A 43 -7.17 16.91 19.72
N LEU A 44 -7.96 15.83 19.86
CA LEU A 44 -9.38 15.83 19.51
C LEU A 44 -10.19 16.72 20.45
N GLN A 45 -9.92 16.65 21.76
CA GLN A 45 -10.61 17.48 22.74
C GLN A 45 -10.28 18.97 22.54
N GLU A 46 -9.00 19.31 22.30
CA GLU A 46 -8.59 20.67 21.94
C GLU A 46 -9.34 21.18 20.69
N PHE A 47 -9.49 20.34 19.67
CA PHE A 47 -10.27 20.69 18.47
C PHE A 47 -11.76 20.89 18.77
N LYS A 48 -12.37 20.09 19.63
CA LYS A 48 -13.78 20.26 20.04
C LYS A 48 -13.98 21.56 20.80
N THR A 49 -13.12 21.84 21.79
CA THR A 49 -13.16 23.11 22.54
C THR A 49 -13.05 24.31 21.60
N ARG A 50 -12.19 24.25 20.58
CA ARG A 50 -12.09 25.29 19.55
C ARG A 50 -13.37 25.49 18.73
N LEU A 51 -14.18 24.45 18.55
CA LEU A 51 -15.46 24.54 17.83
C LEU A 51 -16.59 25.08 18.70
N ASP A 52 -16.57 24.77 20.00
CA ASP A 52 -17.61 25.13 20.96
C ASP A 52 -17.41 26.53 21.54
N GLU A 53 -16.16 26.98 21.69
CA GLU A 53 -15.83 28.34 22.14
C GLU A 53 -15.78 29.30 20.94
N ASP A 54 -16.28 30.53 21.12
CA ASP A 54 -16.35 31.62 20.12
C ASP A 54 -14.94 32.21 19.83
N GLN A 55 -13.98 31.34 19.55
CA GLN A 55 -12.60 31.67 19.27
C GLN A 55 -12.44 32.19 17.84
N GLN A 56 -11.52 33.14 17.65
CA GLN A 56 -11.22 33.77 16.36
C GLN A 56 -10.67 32.82 15.28
N GLU A 57 -10.43 31.55 15.59
CA GLU A 57 -9.89 30.59 14.62
C GLU A 57 -10.99 30.05 13.69
N LYS A 58 -10.79 30.26 12.39
CA LYS A 58 -11.69 29.71 11.35
C LYS A 58 -11.69 28.18 11.41
N PHE A 59 -12.84 27.56 11.16
CA PHE A 59 -12.99 26.10 11.04
C PHE A 59 -11.92 25.42 10.16
N HIS A 60 -11.54 26.06 9.06
CA HIS A 60 -10.53 25.56 8.11
C HIS A 60 -9.08 25.86 8.51
N SER A 61 -8.81 26.34 9.72
CA SER A 61 -7.44 26.55 10.20
C SER A 61 -6.71 25.20 10.34
N LYS A 62 -5.40 25.22 10.07
CA LYS A 62 -4.59 24.00 10.04
C LYS A 62 -4.44 23.42 11.46
N LEU A 63 -4.62 22.11 11.59
CA LEU A 63 -4.29 21.39 12.81
C LEU A 63 -2.80 21.14 12.92
N LYS A 64 -2.25 21.31 14.13
CA LYS A 64 -0.85 21.03 14.41
C LYS A 64 -0.60 19.53 14.40
N LYS A 65 0.44 19.10 13.68
CA LYS A 65 0.90 17.71 13.70
C LYS A 65 1.65 17.43 15.01
N GLN A 66 1.30 16.33 15.69
CA GLN A 66 1.84 15.98 17.00
C GLN A 66 3.30 15.49 16.97
N GLY A 67 3.80 15.07 15.81
CA GLY A 67 5.23 14.79 15.61
C GLY A 67 5.79 13.57 16.36
N LEU A 68 4.93 12.65 16.80
CA LEU A 68 5.31 11.44 17.54
C LEU A 68 6.31 10.58 16.75
N LYS A 69 7.34 10.08 17.43
CA LYS A 69 8.31 9.14 16.86
C LYS A 69 7.72 7.74 16.80
N THR A 70 8.05 7.01 15.73
CA THR A 70 7.62 5.64 15.47
C THR A 70 8.82 4.79 15.01
N PHE A 71 8.64 3.48 14.82
CA PHE A 71 9.68 2.62 14.23
C PHE A 71 10.15 3.11 12.85
N ALA A 72 9.33 3.85 12.10
CA ALA A 72 9.74 4.46 10.84
C ALA A 72 10.88 5.49 11.02
N ASN A 73 10.97 6.12 12.20
CA ASN A 73 12.04 7.05 12.55
C ASN A 73 13.37 6.35 12.86
N LEU A 74 13.33 5.04 13.17
CA LEU A 74 14.52 4.22 13.40
C LEU A 74 15.10 3.65 12.11
N SER A 75 14.27 3.52 11.07
CA SER A 75 14.74 3.07 9.77
C SER A 75 15.65 4.14 9.15
N VAL A 76 16.96 3.88 9.15
CA VAL A 76 17.88 4.64 8.31
C VAL A 76 17.49 4.32 6.86
N LYS A 77 16.81 5.26 6.20
CA LYS A 77 16.57 5.20 4.75
C LYS A 77 17.93 5.21 4.07
N ARG A 78 18.51 4.04 3.84
CA ARG A 78 19.65 3.90 2.92
C ARG A 78 19.11 4.23 1.55
N LYS A 79 19.33 5.48 1.12
CA LYS A 79 19.20 5.86 -0.30
C LYS A 79 20.26 5.06 -1.06
N SER A 80 19.93 3.84 -1.45
CA SER A 80 20.75 3.11 -2.40
C SER A 80 20.52 3.74 -3.76
N LYS A 81 21.60 4.20 -4.41
CA LYS A 81 21.53 4.71 -5.78
C LYS A 81 21.13 3.62 -6.77
N ASN A 82 21.39 2.34 -6.47
CA ASN A 82 21.05 1.18 -7.30
C ASN A 82 20.50 0.02 -6.44
N SER A 83 19.18 -0.19 -6.43
CA SER A 83 18.55 -1.30 -5.71
C SER A 83 18.94 -2.68 -6.29
N GLN A 84 19.16 -2.76 -7.60
CA GLN A 84 19.58 -3.98 -8.29
C GLN A 84 20.93 -4.51 -7.79
N ASP A 85 21.92 -3.64 -7.56
CA ASP A 85 23.24 -4.06 -7.07
C ASP A 85 23.19 -4.67 -5.67
N ILE A 86 22.26 -4.21 -4.83
CA ILE A 86 22.06 -4.77 -3.48
C ILE A 86 21.48 -6.17 -3.58
N VAL A 87 20.44 -6.35 -4.40
CA VAL A 87 19.80 -7.65 -4.63
C VAL A 87 20.81 -8.64 -5.19
N LEU A 88 21.56 -8.25 -6.23
CA LEU A 88 22.59 -9.10 -6.84
C LEU A 88 23.69 -9.51 -5.85
N LYS A 89 24.13 -8.60 -4.97
CA LYS A 89 25.13 -8.93 -3.93
C LYS A 89 24.56 -9.88 -2.87
N ALA A 90 23.31 -9.70 -2.48
CA ALA A 90 22.63 -10.58 -1.53
C ALA A 90 22.47 -11.98 -2.11
N ASP A 91 21.95 -12.09 -3.34
CA ASP A 91 21.78 -13.35 -4.05
C ASP A 91 23.12 -14.04 -4.29
N ARG A 92 24.16 -13.30 -4.71
CA ARG A 92 25.51 -13.85 -4.86
C ARG A 92 26.02 -14.47 -3.56
N LYS A 93 25.88 -13.75 -2.44
CA LYS A 93 26.31 -14.25 -1.12
C LYS A 93 25.53 -15.50 -0.74
N LEU A 94 24.22 -15.54 -1.01
CA LEU A 94 23.35 -16.67 -0.75
C LEU A 94 23.75 -17.90 -1.58
N PHE A 95 23.96 -17.73 -2.89
CA PHE A 95 24.42 -18.81 -3.77
C PHE A 95 25.80 -19.34 -3.36
N SER A 96 26.74 -18.48 -2.94
CA SER A 96 28.03 -18.94 -2.42
C SER A 96 27.88 -19.83 -1.18
N HIS A 97 26.96 -19.50 -0.27
CA HIS A 97 26.68 -20.36 0.88
C HIS A 97 26.02 -21.67 0.46
N MET A 98 25.09 -21.65 -0.50
CA MET A 98 24.45 -22.86 -1.01
C MET A 98 25.47 -23.83 -1.62
N ILE A 99 26.44 -23.34 -2.40
CA ILE A 99 27.50 -24.17 -2.98
C ILE A 99 28.30 -24.87 -1.86
N LEU A 100 28.72 -24.12 -0.84
CA LEU A 100 29.48 -24.66 0.28
C LEU A 100 28.67 -25.69 1.11
N VAL A 101 27.37 -25.44 1.28
CA VAL A 101 26.47 -26.41 1.93
C VAL A 101 26.23 -27.64 1.06
N ALA A 102 26.09 -27.48 -0.25
CA ALA A 102 25.91 -28.59 -1.19
C ALA A 102 27.16 -29.48 -1.32
N GLU A 103 28.35 -28.92 -1.10
CA GLU A 103 29.60 -29.70 -1.01
C GLU A 103 29.65 -30.56 0.26
N SER A 104 29.15 -30.03 1.40
CA SER A 104 29.23 -30.70 2.69
C SER A 104 28.03 -31.60 3.01
N ARG A 105 26.88 -31.34 2.38
CA ARG A 105 25.63 -32.06 2.56
C ARG A 105 25.08 -32.36 1.17
N GLN A 106 24.68 -33.60 0.89
CA GLN A 106 24.07 -33.97 -0.40
C GLN A 106 22.68 -33.32 -0.54
N VAL A 107 22.65 -32.01 -0.79
CA VAL A 107 21.43 -31.21 -0.88
C VAL A 107 20.89 -31.24 -2.30
N ASN A 108 19.61 -31.55 -2.45
CA ASN A 108 18.94 -31.44 -3.74
C ASN A 108 18.71 -29.97 -4.10
N MET A 109 19.57 -29.43 -4.95
CA MET A 109 19.50 -28.03 -5.39
C MET A 109 18.18 -27.69 -6.10
N LYS A 110 17.52 -28.67 -6.73
CA LYS A 110 16.21 -28.45 -7.38
C LYS A 110 15.14 -28.07 -6.35
N ASP A 111 15.14 -28.73 -5.19
CA ASP A 111 14.18 -28.47 -4.13
C ASP A 111 14.49 -27.16 -3.42
N VAL A 112 15.77 -26.87 -3.17
CA VAL A 112 16.19 -25.61 -2.54
C VAL A 112 15.78 -24.40 -3.38
N LEU A 113 16.00 -24.44 -4.69
CA LEU A 113 15.66 -23.33 -5.60
C LEU A 113 14.15 -23.18 -5.84
N ALA A 114 13.31 -24.10 -5.37
CA ALA A 114 11.86 -23.99 -5.45
C ALA A 114 11.26 -23.00 -4.44
N TYR A 115 12.04 -22.58 -3.44
CA TYR A 115 11.58 -21.70 -2.36
C TYR A 115 12.37 -20.39 -2.31
N PRO A 116 11.80 -19.29 -1.79
CA PRO A 116 12.55 -18.07 -1.54
C PRO A 116 13.59 -18.31 -0.44
N LEU A 117 14.86 -18.11 -0.78
CA LEU A 117 16.01 -18.41 0.08
C LEU A 117 16.50 -17.21 0.90
N GLY A 118 16.06 -16.01 0.51
CA GLY A 118 16.28 -14.79 1.28
C GLY A 118 15.19 -14.57 2.33
N PRO A 119 15.42 -13.69 3.32
CA PRO A 119 14.41 -13.34 4.32
C PRO A 119 13.15 -12.71 3.71
N LEU A 120 13.26 -12.18 2.49
CA LEU A 120 12.16 -11.61 1.72
C LEU A 120 12.26 -12.03 0.25
N PRO A 121 11.14 -12.39 -0.40
CA PRO A 121 11.12 -12.61 -1.84
C PRO A 121 11.30 -11.28 -2.59
N TRP A 122 12.33 -11.14 -3.41
CA TRP A 122 12.58 -9.91 -4.20
C TRP A 122 11.49 -9.61 -5.24
N ALA A 123 10.67 -10.60 -5.59
CA ALA A 123 9.46 -10.39 -6.38
C ALA A 123 8.44 -9.50 -5.66
N LEU A 124 8.39 -9.56 -4.33
CA LEU A 124 7.39 -8.91 -3.49
C LEU A 124 7.97 -7.78 -2.63
N ALA A 125 9.28 -7.69 -2.46
CA ALA A 125 9.92 -6.70 -1.60
C ALA A 125 11.03 -5.93 -2.30
N ASN A 126 11.19 -4.67 -1.93
CA ASN A 126 12.32 -3.83 -2.31
C ASN A 126 13.55 -4.18 -1.47
N SER A 127 14.73 -3.72 -1.89
CA SER A 127 16.00 -3.95 -1.18
C SER A 127 16.06 -3.35 0.23
N ASP A 128 15.15 -2.43 0.56
CA ASP A 128 15.00 -1.83 1.89
C ASP A 128 13.96 -2.55 2.77
N GLY A 129 13.42 -3.69 2.29
CA GLY A 129 12.42 -4.49 2.99
C GLY A 129 10.98 -3.98 2.85
N THR A 130 10.76 -2.85 2.17
CA THR A 130 9.40 -2.36 1.91
C THR A 130 8.70 -3.21 0.85
N LEU A 131 7.36 -3.28 0.89
CA LEU A 131 6.58 -3.98 -0.12
C LEU A 131 6.82 -3.34 -1.50
N ARG A 132 7.11 -4.18 -2.50
CA ARG A 132 7.30 -3.76 -3.88
C ARG A 132 5.94 -3.39 -4.47
N LYS A 133 5.57 -2.11 -4.36
CA LYS A 133 4.37 -1.56 -4.99
C LYS A 133 4.63 -1.33 -6.48
N THR A 134 3.76 -1.86 -7.31
CA THR A 134 3.71 -1.60 -8.75
C THR A 134 2.61 -0.59 -9.02
N ASN A 135 2.82 0.33 -9.95
CA ASN A 135 1.75 1.19 -10.43
C ASN A 135 0.72 0.31 -11.15
N LYS A 136 -0.56 0.37 -10.76
CA LYS A 136 -1.65 -0.38 -11.41
C LYS A 136 -1.67 -0.20 -12.93
N ALA A 137 -1.30 1.00 -13.42
CA ALA A 137 -1.20 1.28 -14.86
C ALA A 137 -0.05 0.55 -15.57
N ALA A 138 0.99 0.12 -14.84
CA ALA A 138 2.10 -0.62 -15.44
C ALA A 138 1.64 -2.00 -15.92
N LEU A 139 0.73 -2.67 -15.20
CA LEU A 139 0.15 -3.94 -15.63
C LEU A 139 -0.67 -3.77 -16.90
N ALA A 140 -1.55 -2.77 -16.96
CA ALA A 140 -2.37 -2.49 -18.14
C ALA A 140 -1.49 -2.31 -19.39
N ARG A 141 -0.44 -1.48 -19.29
CA ARG A 141 0.52 -1.28 -20.38
C ARG A 141 1.21 -2.59 -20.78
N GLU A 142 1.58 -3.44 -19.83
CA GLU A 142 2.24 -4.71 -20.14
C GLU A 142 1.31 -5.69 -20.87
N LEU A 143 0.02 -5.69 -20.51
CA LEU A 143 -1.01 -6.48 -21.21
C LEU A 143 -1.25 -5.94 -22.64
N GLU A 144 -1.22 -4.62 -22.82
CA GLU A 144 -1.43 -3.97 -24.11
C GLU A 144 -0.24 -4.16 -25.09
N LYS A 145 0.99 -4.36 -24.60
CA LYS A 145 2.20 -4.43 -25.45
C LYS A 145 2.13 -5.42 -26.61
N ASN A 146 1.46 -6.55 -26.39
CA ASN A 146 1.42 -7.66 -27.35
C ASN A 146 0.00 -7.90 -27.91
N VAL A 147 -0.90 -6.95 -27.73
CA VAL A 147 -2.30 -7.06 -28.15
C VAL A 147 -2.62 -5.85 -29.03
N SER A 148 -3.07 -6.11 -30.26
CA SER A 148 -3.67 -5.07 -31.09
C SER A 148 -5.06 -4.73 -30.56
N ALA A 149 -5.45 -3.45 -30.62
CA ALA A 149 -6.82 -3.05 -30.34
C ALA A 149 -7.76 -3.85 -31.25
N ALA A 150 -8.85 -4.37 -30.68
CA ALA A 150 -9.89 -5.00 -31.48
C ALA A 150 -10.57 -3.91 -32.33
N GLU A 151 -10.49 -4.03 -33.65
CA GLU A 151 -11.16 -3.11 -34.58
C GLU A 151 -12.69 -3.32 -34.55
N ASP A 152 -13.11 -4.58 -34.39
CA ASP A 152 -14.51 -4.96 -34.30
C ASP A 152 -14.80 -5.70 -32.98
N ILE A 153 -15.90 -5.30 -32.32
CA ILE A 153 -16.42 -6.00 -31.14
C ILE A 153 -17.51 -6.97 -31.60
N PRO A 154 -17.35 -8.29 -31.41
CA PRO A 154 -18.37 -9.26 -31.83
C PRO A 154 -19.72 -9.01 -31.17
N THR A 155 -20.78 -9.00 -31.96
CA THR A 155 -22.16 -8.87 -31.47
C THR A 155 -22.81 -10.23 -31.22
N PRO A 156 -23.62 -10.39 -30.15
CA PRO A 156 -24.01 -9.36 -29.19
C PRO A 156 -22.92 -9.09 -28.14
N SER A 157 -22.63 -7.81 -27.90
CA SER A 157 -21.65 -7.35 -26.93
C SER A 157 -22.30 -6.79 -25.66
N ALA A 158 -21.51 -6.70 -24.59
CA ALA A 158 -21.87 -6.00 -23.36
C ALA A 158 -20.77 -5.01 -22.98
N SER A 159 -21.14 -3.84 -22.47
CA SER A 159 -20.21 -2.88 -21.88
C SER A 159 -20.34 -2.86 -20.36
N ILE A 160 -19.20 -2.76 -19.68
CA ILE A 160 -19.13 -2.58 -18.23
C ILE A 160 -18.45 -1.25 -17.98
N ILE A 161 -19.16 -0.33 -17.34
CA ILE A 161 -18.73 1.04 -17.07
C ILE A 161 -18.42 1.18 -15.57
N ASP A 162 -17.23 1.67 -15.23
CA ASP A 162 -16.90 2.10 -13.87
C ASP A 162 -17.71 3.37 -13.54
N GLY A 163 -18.73 3.21 -12.70
CA GLY A 163 -19.65 4.28 -12.32
C GLY A 163 -18.97 5.41 -11.57
N MET A 164 -18.00 5.11 -10.69
CA MET A 164 -17.27 6.16 -9.98
C MET A 164 -16.35 6.93 -10.93
N GLY A 165 -15.68 6.21 -11.84
CA GLY A 165 -14.89 6.83 -12.90
C GLY A 165 -15.73 7.74 -13.80
N LEU A 166 -16.94 7.33 -14.15
CA LEU A 166 -17.87 8.14 -14.94
C LEU A 166 -18.26 9.42 -14.21
N ILE A 167 -18.66 9.32 -12.93
CA ILE A 167 -19.06 10.49 -12.12
C ILE A 167 -17.89 11.48 -11.95
N GLN A 168 -16.67 11.00 -11.74
CA GLN A 168 -15.49 11.86 -11.60
C GLN A 168 -15.16 12.66 -12.87
N LYS A 169 -15.52 12.14 -14.06
CA LYS A 169 -15.36 12.86 -15.32
C LYS A 169 -16.40 13.96 -15.50
N LEU A 170 -17.51 13.93 -14.76
CA LEU A 170 -18.58 14.93 -14.90
C LEU A 170 -18.17 16.23 -14.22
N ASN A 171 -18.27 17.34 -14.96
CA ASN A 171 -18.16 18.66 -14.35
C ASN A 171 -19.51 19.05 -13.74
N GLY A 172 -19.63 18.91 -12.41
CA GLY A 172 -20.84 19.25 -11.65
C GLY A 172 -20.99 20.72 -11.26
N SER A 173 -20.05 21.60 -11.63
CA SER A 173 -20.13 23.00 -11.20
C SER A 173 -21.39 23.68 -11.76
N ASN A 174 -22.10 24.39 -10.88
CA ASN A 174 -23.35 25.09 -11.19
C ASN A 174 -24.49 24.20 -11.74
N LYS A 175 -24.47 22.89 -11.49
CA LYS A 175 -25.55 21.95 -11.87
C LYS A 175 -26.34 21.49 -10.65
N THR A 176 -27.63 21.28 -10.82
CA THR A 176 -28.47 20.58 -9.83
C THR A 176 -28.18 19.08 -9.85
N PHE A 177 -28.56 18.35 -8.80
CA PHE A 177 -28.43 16.88 -8.78
C PHE A 177 -29.16 16.21 -9.95
N GLY A 178 -30.33 16.73 -10.34
CA GLY A 178 -31.07 16.22 -11.51
C GLY A 178 -30.29 16.40 -12.81
N GLN A 179 -29.67 17.56 -13.02
CA GLN A 179 -28.85 17.82 -14.20
C GLN A 179 -27.57 16.97 -14.25
N VAL A 180 -26.97 16.70 -13.09
CA VAL A 180 -25.82 15.78 -13.02
C VAL A 180 -26.25 14.34 -13.34
N ALA A 181 -27.42 13.90 -12.85
CA ALA A 181 -27.95 12.58 -13.16
C ALA A 181 -28.28 12.41 -14.65
N GLU A 182 -28.89 13.42 -15.27
CA GLU A 182 -29.20 13.42 -16.70
C GLU A 182 -27.92 13.39 -17.57
N LEU A 183 -26.90 14.17 -17.18
CA LEU A 183 -25.60 14.14 -17.83
C LEU A 183 -24.92 12.76 -17.71
N ALA A 184 -24.99 12.15 -16.51
CA ALA A 184 -24.45 10.82 -16.29
C ALA A 184 -25.15 9.78 -17.19
N PHE A 185 -26.49 9.81 -17.22
CA PHE A 185 -27.30 8.90 -18.03
C PHE A 185 -27.04 9.06 -19.53
N THR A 186 -26.90 10.30 -20.00
CA THR A 186 -26.56 10.59 -21.40
C THR A 186 -25.21 10.00 -21.79
N ASN A 187 -24.18 10.14 -20.93
CA ASN A 187 -22.86 9.56 -21.18
C ASN A 187 -22.91 8.03 -21.21
N ILE A 188 -23.68 7.40 -20.32
CA ILE A 188 -23.85 5.94 -20.30
C ILE A 188 -24.48 5.44 -21.60
N LEU A 189 -25.56 6.08 -22.07
CA LEU A 189 -26.22 5.70 -23.31
C LEU A 189 -25.30 5.86 -24.52
N HIS A 190 -24.52 6.94 -24.56
CA HIS A 190 -23.55 7.18 -25.63
C HIS A 190 -22.42 6.14 -25.62
N GLU A 191 -21.82 5.83 -24.46
CA GLU A 191 -20.78 4.78 -24.34
C GLU A 191 -21.35 3.37 -24.63
N GLY A 192 -22.63 3.15 -24.37
CA GLY A 192 -23.33 1.89 -24.53
C GLY A 192 -24.01 1.65 -25.88
N GLU A 193 -24.08 2.65 -26.77
CA GLU A 193 -25.00 2.67 -27.93
C GLU A 193 -24.94 1.42 -28.81
N GLN A 194 -23.73 0.91 -29.05
CA GLN A 194 -23.50 -0.25 -29.93
C GLN A 194 -23.61 -1.61 -29.20
N ASN A 195 -23.83 -1.59 -27.88
CA ASN A 195 -23.84 -2.79 -27.04
C ASN A 195 -25.27 -3.24 -26.75
N LYS A 196 -25.49 -4.56 -26.73
CA LYS A 196 -26.80 -5.13 -26.39
C LYS A 196 -27.15 -4.92 -24.91
N ARG A 197 -26.14 -4.80 -24.05
CA ARG A 197 -26.27 -4.62 -22.61
C ARG A 197 -25.19 -3.66 -22.10
N THR A 198 -25.57 -2.78 -21.19
CA THR A 198 -24.64 -1.90 -20.48
C THR A 198 -24.84 -2.07 -18.98
N ASP A 199 -23.77 -2.46 -18.29
CA ASP A 199 -23.73 -2.62 -16.85
C ASP A 199 -22.90 -1.50 -16.23
N ILE A 200 -23.46 -0.79 -15.25
CA ILE A 200 -22.76 0.27 -14.51
C ILE A 200 -22.39 -0.30 -13.15
N VAL A 201 -21.09 -0.29 -12.83
CA VAL A 201 -20.56 -0.89 -11.61
C VAL A 201 -20.02 0.20 -10.70
N PHE A 202 -20.57 0.29 -9.48
CA PHE A 202 -20.05 1.16 -8.43
C PHE A 202 -19.26 0.35 -7.41
N ASP A 203 -18.17 0.94 -6.91
CA ASP A 203 -17.39 0.36 -5.82
C ASP A 203 -18.25 0.19 -4.57
N VAL A 204 -18.17 -0.99 -3.94
CA VAL A 204 -18.77 -1.26 -2.63
C VAL A 204 -17.68 -1.38 -1.60
N TYR A 205 -17.70 -0.49 -0.61
CA TYR A 205 -16.78 -0.54 0.52
C TYR A 205 -17.22 -1.63 1.50
N ARG A 206 -16.52 -2.77 1.47
CA ARG A 206 -16.72 -3.87 2.43
C ARG A 206 -15.72 -3.75 3.58
N SER A 207 -16.15 -4.12 4.78
CA SER A 207 -15.30 -4.15 5.98
C SER A 207 -14.11 -5.09 5.84
N THR A 208 -14.21 -6.13 5.00
CA THR A 208 -13.11 -7.06 4.70
C THR A 208 -12.25 -6.64 3.50
N SER A 209 -12.42 -5.42 2.98
CA SER A 209 -11.66 -4.95 1.83
C SER A 209 -10.21 -4.65 2.19
N ILE A 210 -9.28 -5.09 1.33
CA ILE A 210 -7.85 -4.75 1.43
C ILE A 210 -7.57 -3.24 1.41
N LYS A 211 -8.53 -2.42 0.95
CA LYS A 211 -8.45 -0.95 1.01
C LYS A 211 -8.43 -0.39 2.45
N GLN A 212 -8.77 -1.18 3.48
CA GLN A 212 -8.59 -0.77 4.88
C GLN A 212 -7.14 -0.87 5.37
N ALA A 213 -6.31 -1.69 4.71
CA ALA A 213 -4.93 -1.95 5.11
C ALA A 213 -3.91 -1.07 4.35
N GLU A 214 -4.36 -0.21 3.44
CA GLU A 214 -3.54 0.83 2.78
C GLU A 214 -3.55 2.14 3.56
#